data_AF-A0AAE8U5B8-F1
#
_entry.id   AF-A0AAE8U5B8-F1
#
_cell.length_a   1.000
_cell.length_b   1.000
_cell.length_c   1.000
_cell.angle_alpha   90.00
_cell.angle_beta   90.00
_cell.angle_gamma   90.00
#
_symmetry.space_group_name_H-M   'P 1'
#
loop_
_entity.id
_entity.type
_entity.pdbx_description
1 polymer ?
#
loop_
_entity_poly.entity_id
_entity_poly.type
_entity_poly.pdbx_seq_one_letter_code
_entity_poly.pdbx_strand_id
1 'polypeptide(L)'
;MKMDDKQFDQRMALLKKSYERMEAKLDPDTVFKQIEEEDISKELSFEIINKGHQRPSRWQKSVVWFVSIASVLLVGLLGTSYMIRQPETYNNSDKQISQENDDKTIGTYEKWVERITKKYKRVKEDISRELKVSVEELNTFSYIQNADSMLAFYTSYERPIEEDWELQIMEKEILDGLMTPRRALETIKGYGPLSFNESYGIFSLYKQSLNDIEMYFNSLLEPYEQFFKKKIDRSQYPSDLKAIIETASKQYMELHLDTDGSYYFKANPIDGEFAFEPIKYMHPDIFGYFEFLQKGFLVGEEGLRYTREETAESLKIMERSLLFDINTANVTYKELKAVFENTWLALMKGSTNYQVYAEKGIVNKEYLNFLQKVANGKYGEVMTKNAATILNELHQYNNSETLVGLSIQDISAAILQVRKDTAVEEFNIVDIDDAEIAQIKRIYDQYLKSDPEPFINQLSPLNMVSLYLYAISIGDESLQEKVILSNVEIESDFLNKVKGLSIISQISQYNGIYPMVAVRLDEEHQKEYGKQILFRLSQNEDGFYRIIGIMD
;
A
#
# COMPACT_ATOMS: atom_id res chain seq x y z
N MET A 1 -10.60 49.15 4.58
CA MET A 1 -9.76 49.29 5.78
C MET A 1 -8.32 49.05 5.31
N LYS A 2 -7.53 50.12 5.15
CA LYS A 2 -6.17 50.07 4.59
C LYS A 2 -5.24 49.39 5.61
N MET A 3 -4.55 48.34 5.19
CA MET A 3 -3.52 47.68 5.99
C MET A 3 -2.34 48.67 6.13
N ASP A 4 -1.89 48.89 7.37
CA ASP A 4 -0.88 49.88 7.73
C ASP A 4 0.51 49.43 7.23
N ASP A 5 1.07 50.18 6.28
CA ASP A 5 2.38 49.93 5.65
C ASP A 5 3.51 49.72 6.69
N LYS A 6 3.36 50.24 7.91
CA LYS A 6 4.31 50.01 9.01
C LYS A 6 4.37 48.57 9.49
N GLN A 7 3.28 47.80 9.40
CA GLN A 7 3.29 46.38 9.79
C GLN A 7 3.98 45.50 8.75
N PHE A 8 3.92 45.89 7.47
CA PHE A 8 4.65 45.22 6.40
C PHE A 8 6.15 45.48 6.53
N ASP A 9 6.55 46.73 6.76
CA ASP A 9 7.95 47.10 6.95
C ASP A 9 8.59 46.44 8.17
N GLN A 10 7.84 46.28 9.27
CA GLN A 10 8.32 45.54 10.45
C GLN A 10 8.52 44.05 10.16
N ARG A 11 7.65 43.42 9.38
CA ARG A 11 7.80 42.01 8.99
C ARG A 11 8.97 41.82 8.03
N MET A 12 9.18 42.75 7.11
CA MET A 12 10.29 42.69 6.17
C MET A 12 11.64 42.92 6.84
N ALA A 13 11.70 43.82 7.83
CA ALA A 13 12.90 44.03 8.64
C ALA A 13 13.27 42.81 9.49
N LEU A 14 12.28 42.06 10.00
CA LEU A 14 12.51 40.82 10.76
C LEU A 14 12.99 39.67 9.88
N LEU A 15 12.43 39.54 8.66
CA LEU A 15 12.90 38.58 7.65
C LEU A 15 14.33 38.88 7.20
N LYS A 16 14.64 40.15 6.94
CA LYS A 16 16.00 40.59 6.59
C LYS A 16 17.00 40.30 7.72
N LYS A 17 16.61 40.54 8.97
CA LYS A 17 17.42 40.24 10.17
C LYS A 17 17.56 38.75 10.47
N SER A 18 16.67 37.91 9.93
CA SER A 18 16.77 36.44 9.96
C SER A 18 17.72 35.94 8.88
N TYR A 19 17.69 36.57 7.70
CA TYR A 19 18.56 36.23 6.57
C TYR A 19 20.01 36.70 6.78
N GLU A 20 20.21 37.90 7.33
CA GLU A 20 21.54 38.46 7.65
C GLU A 20 22.22 37.77 8.84
N ARG A 21 21.51 36.92 9.61
CA ARG A 21 22.13 36.03 10.62
C ARG A 21 22.63 34.71 10.05
N MET A 22 22.33 34.41 8.79
CA MET A 22 22.96 33.31 8.06
C MET A 22 24.09 33.88 7.19
N GLU A 23 25.22 34.21 7.81
CA GLU A 23 26.46 34.37 7.06
C GLU A 23 27.24 33.04 7.00
N ALA A 24 27.21 32.49 5.79
CA ALA A 24 28.36 32.04 5.00
C ALA A 24 29.46 31.21 5.69
N LYS A 25 29.33 29.89 5.57
CA LYS A 25 30.30 28.96 4.92
C LYS A 25 29.78 27.53 5.08
N LEU A 26 28.88 27.10 4.18
CA LEU A 26 28.70 25.68 3.93
C LEU A 26 29.73 25.33 2.86
N ASP A 27 30.87 24.83 3.31
CA ASP A 27 31.89 24.24 2.44
C ASP A 27 31.31 22.90 1.91
N PRO A 28 31.04 22.79 0.59
CA PRO A 28 30.40 21.62 0.01
C PRO A 28 31.12 20.32 0.35
N ASP A 29 32.45 20.33 0.46
CA ASP A 29 33.24 19.12 0.73
C ASP A 29 33.04 18.63 2.17
N THR A 30 32.80 19.53 3.14
CA THR A 30 32.37 19.15 4.50
C THR A 30 30.93 18.68 4.56
N VAL A 31 30.05 19.19 3.69
CA VAL A 31 28.65 18.75 3.61
C VAL A 31 28.57 17.37 2.97
N PHE A 32 29.33 17.10 1.91
CA PHE A 32 29.42 15.77 1.30
C PHE A 32 30.08 14.77 2.24
N LYS A 33 31.11 15.16 3.00
CA LYS A 33 31.66 14.31 4.08
C LYS A 33 30.66 14.05 5.21
N GLN A 34 29.86 15.04 5.61
CA GLN A 34 28.82 14.84 6.62
C GLN A 34 27.68 13.95 6.11
N ILE A 35 27.37 14.00 4.81
CA ILE A 35 26.37 13.12 4.18
C ILE A 35 26.92 11.69 4.04
N GLU A 36 28.18 11.50 3.63
CA GLU A 36 28.82 10.18 3.60
C GLU A 36 29.03 9.60 5.00
N GLU A 37 29.38 10.42 6.01
CA GLU A 37 29.46 9.98 7.41
C GLU A 37 28.07 9.73 8.03
N GLU A 38 27.01 10.43 7.59
CA GLU A 38 25.61 10.14 7.97
C GLU A 38 25.05 8.90 7.27
N ASP A 39 25.46 8.58 6.05
CA ASP A 39 25.02 7.37 5.35
C ASP A 39 25.71 6.11 5.90
N ILE A 40 26.97 6.19 6.32
CA ILE A 40 27.65 5.12 7.07
C ILE A 40 27.05 4.98 8.49
N SER A 41 26.54 6.06 9.08
CA SER A 41 25.85 6.04 10.38
C SER A 41 24.40 5.55 10.29
N LYS A 42 23.76 5.64 9.11
CA LYS A 42 22.43 5.07 8.86
C LYS A 42 22.46 3.56 8.73
N GLU A 43 23.52 2.98 8.15
CA GLU A 43 23.71 1.52 8.11
C GLU A 43 24.03 0.88 9.48
N LEU A 44 24.47 1.66 10.47
CA LEU A 44 24.75 1.20 11.85
C LEU A 44 23.67 1.59 12.88
N SER A 45 22.54 2.16 12.43
CA SER A 45 21.49 2.68 13.34
C SER A 45 20.29 1.74 13.56
N PHE A 46 20.31 0.53 13.01
CA PHE A 46 19.31 -0.50 13.34
C PHE A 46 19.60 -1.30 14.63
N GLU A 47 20.72 -1.03 15.32
CA GLU A 47 21.09 -1.77 16.54
C GLU A 47 21.01 -0.95 17.85
N ILE A 48 20.46 0.26 17.84
CA ILE A 48 20.23 1.07 19.07
C ILE A 48 18.80 1.62 19.12
N ILE A 49 17.81 0.72 19.18
CA ILE A 49 16.51 1.02 19.81
C ILE A 49 16.37 0.10 21.03
N ASN A 50 17.33 0.19 21.95
CA ASN A 50 17.25 -0.46 23.25
C ASN A 50 18.20 0.22 24.25
N LYS A 51 17.89 1.48 24.60
CA LYS A 51 17.99 2.05 25.97
C LYS A 51 17.90 3.57 25.96
N GLY A 52 16.85 4.07 26.61
CA GLY A 52 16.93 5.26 27.47
C GLY A 52 16.60 6.59 26.83
N HIS A 53 15.32 6.89 26.65
CA HIS A 53 14.78 8.23 26.93
C HIS A 53 13.70 8.09 28.01
N GLN A 54 13.92 8.77 29.12
CA GLN A 54 13.05 8.78 30.28
C GLN A 54 11.65 9.31 29.90
N ARG A 55 10.62 8.55 30.25
CA ARG A 55 9.22 9.02 30.31
C ARG A 55 9.13 10.31 31.13
N PRO A 56 8.46 11.37 30.65
CA PRO A 56 7.67 12.22 31.52
C PRO A 56 6.26 11.62 31.61
N SER A 57 6.00 10.93 32.72
CA SER A 57 4.62 10.74 33.17
C SER A 57 3.99 12.12 33.44
N ARG A 58 2.69 12.23 33.17
CA ARG A 58 1.76 13.37 33.39
C ARG A 58 1.40 14.12 32.11
N TRP A 59 0.21 13.76 31.61
CA TRP A 59 -0.75 14.74 31.10
C TRP A 59 -0.84 15.95 32.04
N GLN A 60 -0.24 17.07 31.62
CA GLN A 60 -0.62 18.42 32.04
C GLN A 60 -0.17 19.45 30.98
N LYS A 61 -1.12 19.75 30.09
CA LYS A 61 -1.43 21.06 29.45
C LYS A 61 -0.30 21.91 28.83
N SER A 62 -0.41 22.07 27.51
CA SER A 62 -0.30 23.34 26.77
C SER A 62 -1.24 23.18 25.58
N VAL A 63 -2.50 23.64 25.56
CA VAL A 63 -3.09 24.99 25.67
C VAL A 63 -2.52 25.97 24.64
N VAL A 64 -3.40 26.29 23.66
CA VAL A 64 -3.38 27.25 22.53
C VAL A 64 -2.53 26.83 21.32
N TRP A 65 -3.05 26.37 20.17
CA TRP A 65 -4.22 26.81 19.39
C TRP A 65 -4.97 25.65 18.69
N PHE A 66 -6.19 25.34 19.15
CA PHE A 66 -7.35 25.02 18.31
C PHE A 66 -8.55 25.62 19.06
N VAL A 67 -8.75 26.93 18.89
CA VAL A 67 -9.98 27.59 19.31
C VAL A 67 -10.82 27.73 18.05
N SER A 68 -11.91 26.96 18.03
CA SER A 68 -13.13 27.06 17.21
C SER A 68 -13.43 25.75 16.45
N ILE A 69 -14.02 24.77 17.14
CA ILE A 69 -15.35 24.20 16.87
C ILE A 69 -15.82 23.62 18.21
N ALA A 70 -16.27 24.52 19.10
CA ALA A 70 -17.04 24.16 20.29
C ALA A 70 -18.15 25.19 20.41
N SER A 71 -19.04 25.22 19.40
CA SER A 71 -20.34 25.89 19.41
C SER A 71 -21.06 25.60 18.09
N VAL A 72 -21.53 24.36 17.90
CA VAL A 72 -22.91 24.00 17.49
C VAL A 72 -23.08 22.49 17.75
N LEU A 73 -23.23 22.11 19.02
CA LEU A 73 -23.98 20.91 19.38
C LEU A 73 -25.17 21.41 20.20
N LEU A 74 -26.36 21.27 19.61
CA LEU A 74 -27.72 21.68 20.05
C LEU A 74 -28.34 22.75 19.14
N VAL A 75 -28.85 22.31 17.98
CA VAL A 75 -30.27 22.30 17.58
C VAL A 75 -30.32 21.69 16.18
N GLY A 76 -30.88 20.49 16.08
CA GLY A 76 -31.10 19.79 14.80
C GLY A 76 -31.99 18.54 14.93
N LEU A 77 -32.65 18.35 16.08
CA LEU A 77 -33.81 17.50 16.22
C LEU A 77 -35.00 18.45 16.32
N LEU A 78 -35.68 18.63 15.18
CA LEU A 78 -37.13 18.81 14.98
C LEU A 78 -37.37 19.63 13.69
N GLY A 79 -37.93 18.99 12.66
CA GLY A 79 -38.77 19.69 11.68
C GLY A 79 -38.50 19.54 10.18
N THR A 80 -38.31 18.33 9.63
CA THR A 80 -38.75 18.04 8.24
C THR A 80 -39.60 16.79 8.18
N SER A 81 -40.81 16.89 8.74
CA SER A 81 -41.95 16.16 8.20
C SER A 81 -42.26 16.71 6.81
N TYR A 82 -41.74 16.09 5.74
CA TYR A 82 -42.41 15.88 4.45
C TYR A 82 -41.47 15.09 3.51
N MET A 83 -42.03 14.04 2.88
CA MET A 83 -41.39 13.05 1.99
C MET A 83 -40.56 11.94 2.65
N ILE A 84 -41.25 11.14 3.47
CA ILE A 84 -40.96 9.70 3.53
C ILE A 84 -41.33 9.13 2.15
N ARG A 85 -40.33 8.94 1.27
CA ARG A 85 -40.35 7.81 0.34
C ARG A 85 -39.67 6.66 1.05
N GLN A 86 -40.32 5.50 0.98
CA GLN A 86 -39.97 4.27 1.66
C GLN A 86 -38.51 3.85 1.38
N PRO A 87 -37.90 3.05 2.27
CA PRO A 87 -36.61 2.43 1.98
C PRO A 87 -36.83 1.45 0.82
N GLU A 88 -36.41 1.84 -0.38
CA GLU A 88 -36.27 0.87 -1.46
C GLU A 88 -35.22 -0.14 -1.01
N THR A 89 -35.72 -1.36 -0.87
CA THR A 89 -34.96 -2.58 -0.67
C THR A 89 -33.84 -2.61 -1.71
N TYR A 90 -32.59 -2.63 -1.26
CA TYR A 90 -31.42 -2.81 -2.12
C TYR A 90 -31.49 -4.20 -2.77
N ASN A 91 -32.19 -4.27 -3.90
CA ASN A 91 -32.22 -5.36 -4.87
C ASN A 91 -32.02 -4.72 -6.26
N ASN A 92 -30.81 -4.24 -6.53
CA ASN A 92 -30.38 -3.90 -7.89
C ASN A 92 -29.53 -5.08 -8.37
N SER A 93 -29.99 -6.04 -9.19
CA SER A 93 -30.61 -5.91 -10.51
C SER A 93 -29.96 -4.80 -11.35
N ASP A 94 -29.22 -5.22 -12.38
CA ASP A 94 -28.45 -4.46 -13.37
C ASP A 94 -29.27 -3.47 -14.21
N LYS A 95 -30.20 -2.71 -13.63
CA LYS A 95 -31.11 -1.82 -14.38
C LYS A 95 -31.39 -0.45 -13.75
N GLN A 96 -30.63 0.01 -12.77
CA GLN A 96 -30.74 1.39 -12.27
C GLN A 96 -29.41 2.17 -12.20
N ILE A 97 -28.55 1.98 -13.21
CA ILE A 97 -27.57 2.99 -13.67
C ILE A 97 -27.76 3.22 -15.19
N SER A 98 -29.00 3.13 -15.69
CA SER A 98 -29.28 3.27 -17.12
C SER A 98 -30.50 4.13 -17.44
N GLN A 99 -30.81 5.11 -16.58
CA GLN A 99 -31.79 6.16 -16.89
C GLN A 99 -31.35 7.52 -16.30
N GLU A 100 -30.22 8.03 -16.78
CA GLU A 100 -30.14 9.44 -17.16
C GLU A 100 -29.77 9.39 -18.65
N ASN A 101 -30.74 9.67 -19.52
CA ASN A 101 -30.48 9.90 -20.95
C ASN A 101 -29.68 11.21 -21.03
N ASP A 102 -28.37 11.13 -20.90
CA ASP A 102 -27.43 12.12 -21.42
C ASP A 102 -26.54 11.42 -22.44
N ASP A 103 -26.36 12.07 -23.59
CA ASP A 103 -25.81 11.57 -24.84
C ASP A 103 -24.58 10.65 -24.69
N LYS A 104 -24.56 9.59 -25.52
CA LYS A 104 -23.46 8.62 -25.73
C LYS A 104 -22.20 9.21 -26.39
N THR A 105 -21.92 10.47 -26.15
CA THR A 105 -20.66 11.12 -26.57
C THR A 105 -20.21 11.92 -25.36
N ILE A 106 -19.00 11.68 -24.84
CA ILE A 106 -18.42 12.59 -23.85
C ILE A 106 -18.10 13.89 -24.60
N GLY A 107 -19.15 14.71 -24.80
CA GLY A 107 -19.07 15.85 -25.68
C GLY A 107 -18.18 16.91 -25.04
N THR A 108 -16.97 17.10 -25.54
CA THR A 108 -15.99 18.10 -25.05
C THR A 108 -15.56 17.93 -23.59
N TYR A 109 -14.30 18.25 -23.31
CA TYR A 109 -13.74 18.25 -21.96
C TYR A 109 -14.58 19.08 -20.96
N GLU A 110 -15.12 20.22 -21.40
CA GLU A 110 -15.94 21.09 -20.56
C GLU A 110 -17.19 20.39 -19.99
N LYS A 111 -17.92 19.61 -20.80
CA LYS A 111 -19.08 18.86 -20.28
C LYS A 111 -18.65 17.73 -19.35
N TRP A 112 -17.51 17.11 -19.62
CA TRP A 112 -16.95 16.12 -18.70
C TRP A 112 -16.63 16.76 -17.34
N VAL A 113 -15.97 17.92 -17.32
CA VAL A 113 -15.66 18.68 -16.08
C VAL A 113 -16.93 19.00 -15.30
N GLU A 114 -17.99 19.48 -15.96
CA GLU A 114 -19.28 19.76 -15.31
C GLU A 114 -19.89 18.49 -14.69
N ARG A 115 -19.92 17.40 -15.47
CA ARG A 115 -20.49 16.11 -15.05
C ARG A 115 -19.72 15.52 -13.86
N ILE A 116 -18.39 15.44 -13.94
CA ILE A 116 -17.57 14.86 -12.87
C ILE A 116 -17.65 15.71 -11.61
N THR A 117 -17.62 17.04 -11.72
CA THR A 117 -17.78 17.95 -10.56
C THR A 117 -19.12 17.74 -9.85
N LYS A 118 -20.21 17.57 -10.61
CA LYS A 118 -21.54 17.30 -10.07
C LYS A 118 -21.61 15.93 -9.41
N LYS A 119 -21.06 14.90 -10.06
CA LYS A 119 -21.01 13.53 -9.54
C LYS A 119 -20.18 13.46 -8.25
N TYR A 120 -19.01 14.08 -8.24
CA TYR A 120 -18.11 14.17 -7.09
C TYR A 120 -18.80 14.80 -5.86
N LYS A 121 -19.50 15.94 -6.04
CA LYS A 121 -20.26 16.58 -4.96
C LYS A 121 -21.35 15.67 -4.39
N ARG A 122 -22.12 15.01 -5.27
CA ARG A 122 -23.15 14.04 -4.84
C ARG A 122 -22.54 12.91 -4.03
N VAL A 123 -21.43 12.34 -4.48
CA VAL A 123 -20.73 11.26 -3.77
C VAL A 123 -20.26 11.73 -2.39
N LYS A 124 -19.70 12.94 -2.26
CA LYS A 124 -19.33 13.52 -0.95
C LYS A 124 -20.53 13.73 -0.03
N GLU A 125 -21.66 14.19 -0.55
CA GLU A 125 -22.91 14.30 0.22
C GLU A 125 -23.46 12.94 0.67
N ASP A 126 -23.30 11.89 -0.15
CA ASP A 126 -23.64 10.53 0.25
C ASP A 126 -22.73 10.03 1.37
N ILE A 127 -21.42 10.28 1.29
CA ILE A 127 -20.44 9.90 2.32
C ILE A 127 -20.71 10.65 3.63
N SER A 128 -20.99 11.94 3.54
CA SER A 128 -21.38 12.77 4.69
C SER A 128 -22.59 12.19 5.41
N ARG A 129 -23.62 11.77 4.67
CA ARG A 129 -24.80 11.10 5.25
C ARG A 129 -24.48 9.70 5.80
N GLU A 130 -23.64 8.94 5.11
CA GLU A 130 -23.21 7.59 5.51
C GLU A 130 -22.45 7.61 6.84
N LEU A 131 -21.50 8.54 7.00
CA LEU A 131 -20.67 8.68 8.19
C LEU A 131 -21.31 9.58 9.26
N LYS A 132 -22.45 10.20 8.97
CA LYS A 132 -23.17 11.18 9.82
C LYS A 132 -22.30 12.39 10.22
N VAL A 133 -21.49 12.87 9.29
CA VAL A 133 -20.61 14.05 9.45
C VAL A 133 -21.10 15.20 8.60
N SER A 134 -20.76 16.45 8.95
CA SER A 134 -20.99 17.57 8.02
C SER A 134 -20.02 17.50 6.84
N VAL A 135 -20.33 18.20 5.75
CA VAL A 135 -19.41 18.27 4.60
C VAL A 135 -18.10 18.99 4.99
N GLU A 136 -18.17 19.99 5.88
CA GLU A 136 -16.99 20.68 6.39
C GLU A 136 -16.10 19.75 7.22
N GLU A 137 -16.69 18.91 8.06
CA GLU A 137 -15.97 17.91 8.85
C GLU A 137 -15.37 16.83 7.95
N LEU A 138 -16.11 16.36 6.94
CA LEU A 138 -15.62 15.41 5.94
C LEU A 138 -14.38 15.95 5.19
N ASN A 139 -14.34 17.25 4.90
CA ASN A 139 -13.18 17.89 4.22
C ASN A 139 -11.90 17.92 5.08
N THR A 140 -11.98 17.57 6.36
CA THR A 140 -10.80 17.44 7.23
C THR A 140 -10.09 16.10 7.05
N PHE A 141 -10.75 15.10 6.44
CA PHE A 141 -10.17 13.78 6.24
C PHE A 141 -9.12 13.83 5.13
N SER A 142 -7.96 13.27 5.39
CA SER A 142 -6.81 13.28 4.47
C SER A 142 -7.15 12.66 3.12
N TYR A 143 -7.89 11.55 3.10
CA TYR A 143 -8.29 10.92 1.84
C TYR A 143 -9.23 11.80 1.01
N ILE A 144 -10.10 12.59 1.64
CA ILE A 144 -11.00 13.54 0.96
C ILE A 144 -10.18 14.71 0.39
N GLN A 145 -9.18 15.21 1.13
CA GLN A 145 -8.28 16.27 0.64
C GLN A 145 -7.46 15.81 -0.56
N ASN A 146 -7.03 14.56 -0.56
CA ASN A 146 -6.34 13.94 -1.70
C ASN A 146 -7.26 13.84 -2.92
N ALA A 147 -8.51 13.39 -2.72
CA ALA A 147 -9.50 13.33 -3.80
C ALA A 147 -9.87 14.73 -4.33
N ASP A 148 -9.97 15.75 -3.45
CA ASP A 148 -10.23 17.14 -3.84
C ASP A 148 -9.07 17.68 -4.69
N SER A 149 -7.83 17.35 -4.32
CA SER A 149 -6.62 17.73 -5.06
C SER A 149 -6.56 17.05 -6.43
N MET A 150 -6.95 15.78 -6.52
CA MET A 150 -7.00 15.02 -7.76
C MET A 150 -8.08 15.55 -8.71
N LEU A 151 -9.28 15.86 -8.20
CA LEU A 151 -10.31 16.54 -8.98
C LEU A 151 -9.79 17.89 -9.50
N ALA A 152 -9.15 18.70 -8.65
CA ALA A 152 -8.58 19.98 -9.07
C ALA A 152 -7.49 19.81 -10.14
N PHE A 153 -6.60 18.83 -9.98
CA PHE A 153 -5.56 18.53 -10.97
C PHE A 153 -6.15 18.17 -12.33
N TYR A 154 -7.20 17.36 -12.36
CA TYR A 154 -7.84 16.92 -13.59
C TYR A 154 -8.83 17.91 -14.18
N THR A 155 -9.19 19.00 -13.49
CA THR A 155 -10.16 19.99 -13.97
C THR A 155 -9.60 21.41 -14.13
N SER A 156 -8.36 21.67 -13.67
CA SER A 156 -7.77 23.02 -13.61
C SER A 156 -7.37 23.61 -14.96
N TYR A 157 -7.11 22.79 -15.98
CA TYR A 157 -6.71 23.25 -17.30
C TYR A 157 -7.35 22.39 -18.38
N GLU A 158 -7.70 22.99 -19.52
CA GLU A 158 -8.15 22.23 -20.68
C GLU A 158 -7.05 21.30 -21.16
N ARG A 159 -7.34 19.99 -21.19
CA ARG A 159 -6.41 18.98 -21.67
C ARG A 159 -6.79 18.57 -23.09
N PRO A 160 -5.82 18.46 -24.00
CA PRO A 160 -6.07 17.80 -25.27
C PRO A 160 -6.37 16.32 -24.97
N ILE A 161 -7.65 15.98 -24.99
CA ILE A 161 -8.11 14.60 -24.83
C ILE A 161 -8.37 14.08 -26.23
N GLU A 162 -7.64 13.04 -26.59
CA GLU A 162 -7.75 12.43 -27.91
C GLU A 162 -8.81 11.34 -27.92
N GLU A 163 -9.04 10.70 -26.76
CA GLU A 163 -9.92 9.53 -26.67
C GLU A 163 -10.79 9.52 -25.40
N ASP A 164 -12.04 9.05 -25.54
CA ASP A 164 -13.05 9.04 -24.45
C ASP A 164 -12.65 8.17 -23.24
N TRP A 165 -11.77 7.18 -23.40
CA TRP A 165 -11.33 6.31 -22.30
C TRP A 165 -10.42 7.04 -21.31
N GLU A 166 -9.63 8.02 -21.76
CA GLU A 166 -8.77 8.83 -20.88
C GLU A 166 -9.63 9.53 -19.81
N LEU A 167 -10.78 10.05 -20.22
CA LEU A 167 -11.76 10.68 -19.32
C LEU A 167 -12.43 9.70 -18.37
N GLN A 168 -12.59 8.44 -18.78
CA GLN A 168 -13.14 7.39 -17.91
C GLN A 168 -12.15 6.97 -16.84
N ILE A 169 -10.85 6.88 -17.18
CA ILE A 169 -9.78 6.61 -16.21
C ILE A 169 -9.70 7.76 -15.19
N MET A 170 -9.63 9.01 -15.65
CA MET A 170 -9.61 10.17 -14.76
C MET A 170 -10.84 10.20 -13.84
N GLU A 171 -12.03 9.95 -14.39
CA GLU A 171 -13.26 9.87 -13.61
C GLU A 171 -13.20 8.74 -12.57
N LYS A 172 -12.69 7.57 -12.93
CA LYS A 172 -12.52 6.43 -12.01
C LYS A 172 -11.56 6.79 -10.89
N GLU A 173 -10.37 7.31 -11.19
CA GLU A 173 -9.36 7.67 -10.17
C GLU A 173 -9.88 8.71 -9.16
N ILE A 174 -10.56 9.74 -9.65
CA ILE A 174 -11.19 10.77 -8.81
C ILE A 174 -12.21 10.14 -7.85
N LEU A 175 -13.03 9.21 -8.33
CA LEU A 175 -14.12 8.61 -7.55
C LEU A 175 -13.64 7.49 -6.62
N ASP A 176 -12.63 6.74 -7.05
CA ASP A 176 -11.94 5.73 -6.24
C ASP A 176 -11.27 6.39 -5.04
N GLY A 177 -10.78 7.62 -5.19
CA GLY A 177 -10.28 8.45 -4.10
C GLY A 177 -11.31 8.81 -3.02
N LEU A 178 -12.61 8.65 -3.29
CA LEU A 178 -13.70 8.91 -2.34
C LEU A 178 -14.24 7.65 -1.66
N MET A 179 -13.62 6.49 -1.82
CA MET A 179 -14.12 5.24 -1.23
C MET A 179 -14.00 5.24 0.30
N THR A 180 -15.09 4.93 0.99
CA THR A 180 -15.07 4.51 2.40
C THR A 180 -14.75 3.00 2.49
N PRO A 181 -14.33 2.47 3.66
CA PRO A 181 -14.11 1.04 3.85
C PRO A 181 -15.32 0.21 3.44
N ARG A 182 -16.53 0.70 3.78
CA ARG A 182 -17.78 0.09 3.35
C ARG A 182 -17.89 0.01 1.83
N ARG A 183 -17.77 1.16 1.15
CA ARG A 183 -17.95 1.24 -0.31
C ARG A 183 -16.91 0.43 -1.06
N ALA A 184 -15.66 0.43 -0.59
CA ALA A 184 -14.59 -0.37 -1.17
C ALA A 184 -14.95 -1.86 -1.15
N LEU A 185 -15.39 -2.40 -0.01
CA LEU A 185 -15.76 -3.82 0.07
C LEU A 185 -17.07 -4.12 -0.67
N GLU A 186 -18.05 -3.21 -0.68
CA GLU A 186 -19.28 -3.36 -1.47
C GLU A 186 -19.05 -3.38 -3.00
N THR A 187 -17.82 -3.10 -3.47
CA THR A 187 -17.45 -3.35 -4.88
C THR A 187 -17.31 -4.83 -5.23
N ILE A 188 -17.21 -5.72 -4.24
CA ILE A 188 -17.25 -7.18 -4.42
C ILE A 188 -18.68 -7.56 -4.86
N LYS A 189 -18.95 -7.46 -6.16
CA LYS A 189 -20.24 -7.84 -6.77
C LYS A 189 -20.28 -9.34 -6.99
N GLY A 190 -21.49 -9.92 -6.97
CA GLY A 190 -21.81 -11.36 -7.00
C GLY A 190 -21.41 -12.16 -8.25
N TYR A 191 -20.21 -11.93 -8.75
CA TYR A 191 -19.50 -12.75 -9.70
C TYR A 191 -18.56 -13.68 -8.93
N GLY A 192 -18.01 -14.69 -9.59
CA GLY A 192 -17.23 -15.76 -8.96
C GLY A 192 -15.97 -15.28 -8.20
N PRO A 193 -15.14 -16.23 -7.74
CA PRO A 193 -13.89 -15.90 -7.04
C PRO A 193 -13.04 -14.89 -7.82
N LEU A 194 -12.62 -13.82 -7.15
CA LEU A 194 -11.75 -12.79 -7.71
C LEU A 194 -10.32 -13.31 -7.84
N SER A 195 -9.61 -12.81 -8.84
CA SER A 195 -8.14 -12.95 -8.92
C SER A 195 -7.47 -12.22 -7.75
N PHE A 196 -6.19 -12.50 -7.54
CA PHE A 196 -5.40 -11.81 -6.53
C PHE A 196 -5.30 -10.31 -6.82
N ASN A 197 -5.07 -9.92 -8.07
CA ASN A 197 -4.92 -8.50 -8.45
C ASN A 197 -6.22 -7.73 -8.28
N GLU A 198 -7.37 -8.31 -8.66
CA GLU A 198 -8.69 -7.70 -8.38
C GLU A 198 -8.92 -7.54 -6.88
N SER A 199 -8.57 -8.57 -6.09
CA SER A 199 -8.68 -8.54 -4.63
C SER A 199 -7.75 -7.49 -4.02
N TYR A 200 -6.55 -7.32 -4.56
CA TYR A 200 -5.59 -6.30 -4.14
C TYR A 200 -6.09 -4.89 -4.44
N GLY A 201 -6.69 -4.67 -5.63
CA GLY A 201 -7.32 -3.39 -5.96
C GLY A 201 -8.39 -2.99 -4.94
N ILE A 202 -9.25 -3.94 -4.55
CA ILE A 202 -10.26 -3.72 -3.50
C ILE A 202 -9.62 -3.43 -2.15
N PHE A 203 -8.61 -4.20 -1.76
CA PHE A 203 -7.84 -3.96 -0.53
C PHE A 203 -7.20 -2.57 -0.51
N SER A 204 -6.65 -2.11 -1.63
CA SER A 204 -6.01 -0.79 -1.75
C SER A 204 -7.02 0.34 -1.53
N LEU A 205 -8.21 0.25 -2.14
CA LEU A 205 -9.31 1.19 -1.93
C LEU A 205 -9.77 1.20 -0.47
N TYR A 206 -9.83 0.01 0.15
CA TYR A 206 -10.19 -0.13 1.56
C TYR A 206 -9.13 0.49 2.49
N LYS A 207 -7.84 0.23 2.26
CA LYS A 207 -6.72 0.76 3.06
C LYS A 207 -6.68 2.28 3.08
N GLN A 208 -7.00 2.92 1.95
CA GLN A 208 -6.82 4.36 1.73
C GLN A 208 -7.53 5.25 2.76
N SER A 209 -8.79 4.96 3.08
CA SER A 209 -9.60 5.78 3.98
C SER A 209 -9.74 5.19 5.38
N LEU A 210 -9.26 3.96 5.60
CA LEU A 210 -9.46 3.22 6.84
C LEU A 210 -8.94 3.99 8.06
N ASN A 211 -7.70 4.46 8.02
CA ASN A 211 -7.07 5.10 9.18
C ASN A 211 -7.78 6.40 9.58
N ASP A 212 -8.13 7.26 8.61
CA ASP A 212 -8.86 8.50 8.89
C ASP A 212 -10.22 8.23 9.56
N ILE A 213 -10.95 7.21 9.06
CA ILE A 213 -12.28 6.86 9.58
C ILE A 213 -12.18 6.17 10.95
N GLU A 214 -11.19 5.28 11.17
CA GLU A 214 -10.92 4.71 12.49
C GLU A 214 -10.59 5.83 13.50
N MET A 215 -9.68 6.74 13.14
CA MET A 215 -9.31 7.88 13.99
C MET A 215 -10.52 8.77 14.30
N TYR A 216 -11.36 9.05 13.30
CA TYR A 216 -12.58 9.81 13.49
C TYR A 216 -13.50 9.15 14.53
N PHE A 217 -13.90 7.90 14.33
CA PHE A 217 -14.80 7.21 15.26
C PHE A 217 -14.18 7.04 16.65
N ASN A 218 -12.87 6.83 16.74
CA ASN A 218 -12.15 6.79 18.02
C ASN A 218 -12.21 8.12 18.76
N SER A 219 -12.09 9.26 18.06
CA SER A 219 -12.21 10.58 18.69
C SER A 219 -13.60 10.82 19.31
N LEU A 220 -14.64 10.20 18.75
CA LEU A 220 -16.02 10.30 19.26
C LEU A 220 -16.24 9.52 20.57
N LEU A 221 -15.31 8.65 20.97
CA LEU A 221 -15.41 7.86 22.19
C LEU A 221 -14.95 8.61 23.44
N GLU A 222 -14.11 9.65 23.30
CA GLU A 222 -13.53 10.41 24.42
C GLU A 222 -14.59 10.90 25.43
N PRO A 223 -15.75 11.48 25.02
CA PRO A 223 -16.77 11.93 25.97
C PRO A 223 -17.43 10.79 26.78
N TYR A 224 -17.32 9.54 26.32
CA TYR A 224 -18.00 8.38 26.89
C TYR A 224 -17.11 7.45 27.72
N GLU A 225 -15.83 7.81 27.94
CA GLU A 225 -14.89 7.02 28.75
C GLU A 225 -15.46 6.56 30.11
N GLN A 226 -16.31 7.37 30.74
CA GLN A 226 -16.89 7.02 32.04
C GLN A 226 -17.86 5.83 31.97
N PHE A 227 -18.57 5.65 30.85
CA PHE A 227 -19.48 4.51 30.65
C PHE A 227 -18.69 3.21 30.52
N PHE A 228 -17.57 3.29 29.82
CA PHE A 228 -16.62 2.21 29.61
C PHE A 228 -15.95 1.75 30.91
N LYS A 229 -15.42 2.69 31.71
CA LYS A 229 -14.78 2.38 33.01
C LYS A 229 -15.73 1.68 33.99
N LYS A 230 -17.03 1.99 33.92
CA LYS A 230 -18.07 1.40 34.80
C LYS A 230 -18.61 0.06 34.32
N LYS A 231 -18.17 -0.45 33.15
CA LYS A 231 -18.67 -1.70 32.52
C LYS A 231 -20.19 -1.76 32.48
N ILE A 232 -20.81 -0.62 32.14
CA ILE A 232 -22.27 -0.51 32.04
C ILE A 232 -22.74 -1.38 30.86
N ASP A 233 -23.88 -2.04 31.03
CA ASP A 233 -24.53 -2.83 29.99
C ASP A 233 -24.79 -1.97 28.73
N ARG A 234 -24.48 -2.50 27.53
CA ARG A 234 -24.67 -1.80 26.23
C ARG A 234 -26.11 -1.27 26.06
N SER A 235 -27.10 -1.94 26.63
CA SER A 235 -28.51 -1.50 26.62
C SER A 235 -28.74 -0.14 27.30
N GLN A 236 -27.87 0.24 28.24
CA GLN A 236 -27.94 1.50 28.99
C GLN A 236 -27.09 2.62 28.37
N TYR A 237 -26.43 2.36 27.24
CA TYR A 237 -25.66 3.40 26.56
C TYR A 237 -26.57 4.55 26.10
N PRO A 238 -26.10 5.80 26.23
CA PRO A 238 -26.73 6.97 25.62
C PRO A 238 -27.05 6.77 24.14
N SER A 239 -28.11 7.43 23.65
CA SER A 239 -28.60 7.25 22.28
C SER A 239 -27.59 7.69 21.21
N ASP A 240 -26.81 8.73 21.50
CA ASP A 240 -25.70 9.22 20.69
C ASP A 240 -24.57 8.18 20.61
N LEU A 241 -24.12 7.61 21.73
CA LEU A 241 -23.13 6.52 21.72
C LEU A 241 -23.62 5.30 20.94
N LYS A 242 -24.89 4.91 21.09
CA LYS A 242 -25.49 3.83 20.28
C LYS A 242 -25.47 4.16 18.80
N ALA A 243 -25.77 5.40 18.43
CA ALA A 243 -25.74 5.85 17.03
C ALA A 243 -24.30 5.88 16.48
N ILE A 244 -23.29 6.22 17.29
CA ILE A 244 -21.87 6.14 16.91
C ILE A 244 -21.49 4.69 16.61
N ILE A 245 -21.77 3.77 17.54
CA ILE A 245 -21.50 2.34 17.38
C ILE A 245 -22.20 1.81 16.12
N GLU A 246 -23.49 2.09 15.93
CA GLU A 246 -24.24 1.63 14.74
C GLU A 246 -23.64 2.16 13.44
N THR A 247 -23.10 3.38 13.43
CA THR A 247 -22.49 3.99 12.24
C THR A 247 -21.12 3.40 11.95
N ALA A 248 -20.30 3.18 12.99
CA ALA A 248 -19.02 2.51 12.87
C ALA A 248 -19.17 1.04 12.42
N SER A 249 -20.17 0.31 12.94
CA SER A 249 -20.48 -1.07 12.53
C SER A 249 -20.84 -1.18 11.05
N LYS A 250 -21.45 -0.15 10.44
CA LYS A 250 -21.70 -0.12 8.99
C LYS A 250 -20.42 0.03 8.17
N GLN A 251 -19.33 0.48 8.78
CA GLN A 251 -17.97 0.49 8.22
C GLN A 251 -17.18 -0.77 8.61
N TYR A 252 -17.86 -1.81 9.11
CA TYR A 252 -17.28 -3.08 9.56
C TYR A 252 -16.31 -2.91 10.74
N MET A 253 -16.56 -1.91 11.58
CA MET A 253 -15.79 -1.64 12.79
C MET A 253 -16.45 -2.21 14.03
N GLU A 254 -15.61 -2.70 14.93
CA GLU A 254 -15.99 -3.24 16.22
C GLU A 254 -15.38 -2.42 17.35
N LEU A 255 -16.12 -2.33 18.44
CA LEU A 255 -15.65 -1.70 19.65
C LEU A 255 -14.84 -2.71 20.47
N HIS A 256 -13.52 -2.51 20.51
CA HIS A 256 -12.56 -3.29 21.27
C HIS A 256 -12.19 -2.61 22.60
N LEU A 257 -11.63 -3.41 23.49
CA LEU A 257 -11.05 -2.97 24.76
C LEU A 257 -9.54 -3.20 24.68
N ASP A 258 -8.76 -2.14 24.86
CA ASP A 258 -7.31 -2.22 24.97
C ASP A 258 -6.90 -2.71 26.38
N THR A 259 -5.65 -3.12 26.48
CA THR A 259 -4.98 -3.63 27.68
C THR A 259 -4.97 -2.63 28.84
N ASP A 260 -4.98 -1.33 28.55
CA ASP A 260 -5.06 -0.25 29.53
C ASP A 260 -6.50 0.05 30.01
N GLY A 261 -7.50 -0.62 29.41
CA GLY A 261 -8.92 -0.43 29.70
C GLY A 261 -9.61 0.64 28.86
N SER A 262 -8.91 1.23 27.88
CA SER A 262 -9.46 2.19 26.91
C SER A 262 -10.24 1.46 25.82
N TYR A 263 -11.33 2.04 25.35
CA TYR A 263 -12.12 1.47 24.25
C TYR A 263 -11.78 2.17 22.94
N TYR A 264 -11.73 1.40 21.86
CA TYR A 264 -11.46 1.91 20.52
C TYR A 264 -12.21 1.09 19.47
N PHE A 265 -12.56 1.72 18.36
CA PHE A 265 -13.01 1.06 17.15
C PHE A 265 -11.83 0.55 16.33
N LYS A 266 -11.98 -0.66 15.82
CA LYS A 266 -11.08 -1.26 14.83
C LYS A 266 -11.90 -1.96 13.77
N ALA A 267 -11.52 -1.82 12.51
CA ALA A 267 -12.16 -2.57 11.43
C ALA A 267 -11.73 -4.04 11.46
N ASN A 268 -12.71 -4.92 11.30
CA ASN A 268 -12.51 -6.36 11.19
C ASN A 268 -13.48 -6.93 10.14
N PRO A 269 -13.24 -6.67 8.84
CA PRO A 269 -14.20 -7.04 7.80
C PRO A 269 -14.22 -8.54 7.49
N ILE A 270 -13.25 -9.32 7.99
CA ILE A 270 -13.09 -10.75 7.69
C ILE A 270 -13.80 -11.62 8.73
N ASP A 271 -13.35 -11.54 9.98
CA ASP A 271 -13.75 -12.46 11.05
C ASP A 271 -14.58 -11.77 12.14
N GLY A 272 -15.01 -10.53 11.85
CA GLY A 272 -15.77 -9.70 12.77
C GLY A 272 -17.24 -10.06 12.95
N GLU A 273 -17.83 -9.58 14.04
CA GLU A 273 -19.28 -9.56 14.29
C GLU A 273 -20.04 -8.92 13.12
N PHE A 274 -19.44 -7.91 12.49
CA PHE A 274 -20.01 -7.19 11.34
C PHE A 274 -19.34 -7.56 10.02
N ALA A 275 -18.66 -8.71 9.91
CA ALA A 275 -17.94 -9.10 8.71
C ALA A 275 -18.80 -9.04 7.44
N PHE A 276 -18.19 -8.60 6.34
CA PHE A 276 -18.88 -8.47 5.06
C PHE A 276 -18.89 -9.82 4.34
N GLU A 277 -20.04 -10.49 4.31
CA GLU A 277 -20.15 -11.87 3.78
C GLU A 277 -19.49 -12.09 2.40
N PRO A 278 -19.61 -11.17 1.42
CA PRO A 278 -18.98 -11.34 0.12
C PRO A 278 -17.45 -11.31 0.14
N ILE A 279 -16.80 -10.95 1.25
CA ILE A 279 -15.33 -10.96 1.36
C ILE A 279 -14.73 -12.34 1.07
N LYS A 280 -15.50 -13.42 1.27
CA LYS A 280 -15.12 -14.80 0.93
C LYS A 280 -14.87 -15.03 -0.57
N TYR A 281 -15.34 -14.15 -1.45
CA TYR A 281 -15.08 -14.22 -2.89
C TYR A 281 -13.74 -13.60 -3.27
N MET A 282 -13.07 -12.89 -2.36
CA MET A 282 -11.70 -12.43 -2.59
C MET A 282 -10.73 -13.61 -2.65
N HIS A 283 -9.62 -13.43 -3.37
CA HIS A 283 -8.56 -14.41 -3.44
C HIS A 283 -8.03 -14.70 -2.03
N PRO A 284 -7.91 -15.97 -1.60
CA PRO A 284 -7.65 -16.30 -0.20
C PRO A 284 -6.26 -15.87 0.29
N ASP A 285 -5.31 -15.67 -0.63
CA ASP A 285 -3.97 -15.17 -0.29
C ASP A 285 -3.92 -13.64 -0.16
N ILE A 286 -5.03 -12.90 -0.29
CA ILE A 286 -5.05 -11.46 0.02
C ILE A 286 -5.17 -11.18 1.53
N PHE A 287 -5.66 -12.15 2.30
CA PHE A 287 -6.08 -11.90 3.68
C PHE A 287 -4.94 -11.60 4.65
N GLY A 288 -3.68 -11.89 4.29
CA GLY A 288 -2.52 -11.46 5.07
C GLY A 288 -2.38 -9.94 5.16
N TYR A 289 -2.82 -9.21 4.14
CA TYR A 289 -2.84 -7.75 4.17
C TYR A 289 -3.89 -7.18 5.13
N PHE A 290 -5.10 -7.76 5.14
CA PHE A 290 -6.14 -7.39 6.10
C PHE A 290 -5.76 -7.76 7.53
N GLU A 291 -5.18 -8.96 7.73
CA GLU A 291 -4.64 -9.40 9.03
C GLU A 291 -3.61 -8.40 9.56
N PHE A 292 -2.71 -7.92 8.70
CA PHE A 292 -1.75 -6.87 9.05
C PHE A 292 -2.43 -5.54 9.40
N LEU A 293 -3.40 -5.06 8.62
CA LEU A 293 -4.10 -3.81 8.95
C LEU A 293 -4.88 -3.90 10.27
N GLN A 294 -5.42 -5.07 10.59
CA GLN A 294 -6.19 -5.31 11.81
C GLN A 294 -5.29 -5.37 13.04
N LYS A 295 -4.22 -6.16 13.00
CA LYS A 295 -3.37 -6.42 14.18
C LYS A 295 -2.15 -5.51 14.29
N GLY A 296 -1.73 -4.91 13.19
CA GLY A 296 -0.53 -4.10 13.11
C GLY A 296 0.72 -4.87 13.51
N PHE A 297 1.64 -4.18 14.22
CA PHE A 297 2.84 -4.82 14.76
C PHE A 297 2.48 -5.81 15.87
N LEU A 298 2.91 -7.06 15.71
CA LEU A 298 2.63 -8.15 16.67
C LEU A 298 3.62 -8.20 17.84
N VAL A 299 4.73 -7.45 17.74
CA VAL A 299 5.76 -7.28 18.77
C VAL A 299 5.73 -5.84 19.27
N GLY A 300 5.77 -5.65 20.59
CA GLY A 300 5.90 -4.36 21.26
C GLY A 300 7.08 -4.34 22.25
N GLU A 301 7.19 -3.25 23.02
CA GLU A 301 8.28 -3.08 24.02
C GLU A 301 8.33 -4.19 25.07
N GLU A 302 7.17 -4.74 25.44
CA GLU A 302 7.02 -5.78 26.47
C GLU A 302 7.07 -7.22 25.91
N GLY A 303 7.32 -7.38 24.60
CA GLY A 303 7.34 -8.68 23.92
C GLY A 303 6.17 -8.86 22.96
N LEU A 304 5.66 -10.09 22.82
CA LEU A 304 4.52 -10.37 21.94
C LEU A 304 3.23 -9.74 22.49
N ARG A 305 2.45 -9.09 21.62
CA ARG A 305 1.14 -8.52 21.96
C ARG A 305 0.06 -9.58 22.15
N TYR A 306 0.17 -10.69 21.43
CA TYR A 306 -0.73 -11.83 21.48
C TYR A 306 0.01 -13.06 22.00
N THR A 307 -0.73 -14.14 22.25
CA THR A 307 -0.07 -15.40 22.60
C THR A 307 0.84 -15.88 21.48
N ARG A 308 1.81 -16.73 21.82
CA ARG A 308 2.74 -17.31 20.84
C ARG A 308 2.00 -18.03 19.71
N GLU A 309 0.98 -18.80 20.05
CA GLU A 309 0.13 -19.51 19.10
C GLU A 309 -0.64 -18.57 18.17
N GLU A 310 -1.35 -17.58 18.71
CA GLU A 310 -2.11 -16.60 17.92
C GLU A 310 -1.20 -15.79 16.99
N THR A 311 -0.01 -15.44 17.48
CA THR A 311 1.00 -14.73 16.68
C THR A 311 1.45 -15.58 15.51
N ALA A 312 1.77 -16.87 15.74
CA ALA A 312 2.18 -17.78 14.66
C ALA A 312 1.05 -18.09 13.66
N GLU A 313 -0.21 -18.11 14.11
CA GLU A 313 -1.38 -18.23 13.23
C GLU A 313 -1.56 -16.99 12.36
N SER A 314 -1.38 -15.79 12.93
CA SER A 314 -1.37 -14.53 12.19
C SER A 314 -0.27 -14.50 11.13
N LEU A 315 0.96 -14.88 11.52
CA LEU A 315 2.10 -14.97 10.58
C LEU A 315 1.86 -15.95 9.45
N LYS A 316 1.17 -17.07 9.68
CA LYS A 316 0.80 -18.00 8.60
C LYS A 316 -0.07 -17.32 7.54
N ILE A 317 -1.03 -16.49 7.96
CA ILE A 317 -1.92 -15.78 7.04
C ILE A 317 -1.13 -14.72 6.27
N MET A 318 -0.26 -13.97 6.96
CA MET A 318 0.65 -12.99 6.33
C MET A 318 1.61 -13.63 5.33
N GLU A 319 2.20 -14.79 5.68
CA GLU A 319 3.12 -15.54 4.83
C GLU A 319 2.49 -15.89 3.49
N ARG A 320 1.21 -16.31 3.48
CA ARG A 320 0.50 -16.64 2.24
C ARG A 320 0.46 -15.47 1.27
N SER A 321 0.15 -14.27 1.76
CA SER A 321 0.21 -13.05 0.96
C SER A 321 1.64 -12.74 0.49
N LEU A 322 2.64 -12.90 1.33
CA LEU A 322 4.04 -12.63 0.95
C LEU A 322 4.60 -13.59 -0.10
N LEU A 323 4.16 -14.86 -0.07
CA LEU A 323 4.56 -15.87 -1.03
C LEU A 323 3.79 -15.75 -2.34
N PHE A 324 2.52 -15.31 -2.30
CA PHE A 324 1.69 -15.16 -3.49
C PHE A 324 1.92 -13.82 -4.19
N ASP A 325 2.09 -12.72 -3.44
CA ASP A 325 2.21 -11.39 -4.02
C ASP A 325 3.55 -11.21 -4.71
N ILE A 326 3.46 -10.99 -6.01
CA ILE A 326 4.58 -10.86 -6.90
C ILE A 326 5.11 -9.42 -7.00
N ASN A 327 4.38 -8.42 -6.49
CA ASN A 327 4.75 -7.01 -6.50
C ASN A 327 5.54 -6.65 -5.23
N THR A 328 6.77 -7.15 -5.15
CA THR A 328 7.63 -6.96 -3.96
C THR A 328 8.08 -5.50 -3.75
N ALA A 329 7.98 -4.67 -4.78
CA ALA A 329 8.33 -3.25 -4.72
C ALA A 329 7.27 -2.41 -3.98
N ASN A 330 6.03 -2.89 -3.91
CA ASN A 330 4.91 -2.20 -3.29
C ASN A 330 5.17 -1.88 -1.81
N VAL A 331 4.81 -0.67 -1.37
CA VAL A 331 5.02 -0.23 0.01
C VAL A 331 4.30 -1.13 1.02
N THR A 332 3.04 -1.51 0.74
CA THR A 332 2.27 -2.42 1.61
C THR A 332 2.91 -3.80 1.69
N TYR A 333 3.47 -4.31 0.58
CA TYR A 333 4.22 -5.56 0.59
C TYR A 333 5.43 -5.46 1.53
N LYS A 334 6.21 -4.39 1.41
CA LYS A 334 7.40 -4.15 2.26
C LYS A 334 7.03 -4.03 3.74
N GLU A 335 5.93 -3.36 4.06
CA GLU A 335 5.39 -3.27 5.42
C GLU A 335 5.01 -4.65 5.97
N LEU A 336 4.26 -5.44 5.20
CA LEU A 336 3.86 -6.80 5.58
C LEU A 336 5.09 -7.69 5.78
N LYS A 337 6.07 -7.62 4.88
CA LYS A 337 7.32 -8.40 4.94
C LYS A 337 8.11 -8.06 6.20
N ALA A 338 8.30 -6.77 6.48
CA ALA A 338 9.00 -6.33 7.67
C ALA A 338 8.32 -6.82 8.96
N VAL A 339 6.99 -6.76 9.03
CA VAL A 339 6.24 -7.25 10.19
C VAL A 339 6.41 -8.76 10.35
N PHE A 340 6.30 -9.51 9.25
CA PHE A 340 6.48 -10.96 9.25
C PHE A 340 7.89 -11.35 9.72
N GLU A 341 8.93 -10.77 9.14
CA GLU A 341 10.32 -11.11 9.43
C GLU A 341 10.70 -10.78 10.87
N ASN A 342 10.37 -9.58 11.35
CA ASN A 342 10.67 -9.17 12.72
C ASN A 342 9.93 -10.02 13.75
N THR A 343 8.64 -10.29 13.52
CA THR A 343 7.83 -11.09 14.44
C THR A 343 8.29 -12.54 14.45
N TRP A 344 8.63 -13.11 13.28
CA TRP A 344 9.13 -14.48 13.20
C TRP A 344 10.47 -14.62 13.90
N LEU A 345 11.39 -13.67 13.71
CA LEU A 345 12.66 -13.63 14.43
C LEU A 345 12.44 -13.57 15.95
N ALA A 346 11.52 -12.73 16.42
CA ALA A 346 11.20 -12.60 17.84
C ALA A 346 10.58 -13.89 18.42
N LEU A 347 9.73 -14.60 17.67
CA LEU A 347 9.19 -15.89 18.08
C LEU A 347 10.28 -16.95 18.23
N MET A 348 11.27 -16.94 17.34
CA MET A 348 12.39 -17.88 17.36
C MET A 348 13.40 -17.57 18.47
N LYS A 349 13.86 -16.32 18.58
CA LYS A 349 14.82 -15.91 19.63
C LYS A 349 14.20 -15.83 21.02
N GLY A 350 12.88 -15.90 21.10
CA GLY A 350 12.11 -15.75 22.32
C GLY A 350 11.94 -14.29 22.72
N SER A 351 11.03 -14.06 23.66
CA SER A 351 10.77 -12.75 24.27
C SER A 351 10.82 -12.86 25.79
N THR A 352 10.69 -11.73 26.48
CA THR A 352 10.51 -11.65 27.94
C THR A 352 9.46 -12.63 28.46
N ASN A 353 8.33 -12.74 27.74
CA ASN A 353 7.21 -13.62 28.10
C ASN A 353 7.40 -15.07 27.65
N TYR A 354 8.36 -15.32 26.75
CA TYR A 354 8.54 -16.58 26.05
C TYR A 354 10.03 -16.90 25.86
N GLN A 355 10.71 -17.22 26.96
CA GLN A 355 12.15 -17.49 26.96
C GLN A 355 12.50 -18.82 26.30
N VAL A 356 13.58 -18.83 25.52
CA VAL A 356 14.16 -20.03 24.88
C VAL A 356 14.78 -20.97 25.90
N TYR A 357 15.52 -20.43 26.87
CA TYR A 357 16.21 -21.19 27.91
C TYR A 357 15.55 -20.98 29.27
N ALA A 358 15.50 -22.03 30.08
CA ALA A 358 15.12 -21.96 31.49
C ALA A 358 16.32 -21.54 32.38
N GLU A 359 16.09 -21.30 33.67
CA GLU A 359 17.08 -20.81 34.66
C GLU A 359 18.39 -21.62 34.78
N LYS A 360 18.47 -22.81 34.15
CA LYS A 360 19.65 -23.70 34.16
C LYS A 360 20.34 -23.84 32.80
N GLY A 361 20.02 -22.98 31.83
CA GLY A 361 20.55 -23.07 30.46
C GLY A 361 20.01 -24.27 29.66
N ILE A 362 19.00 -24.96 30.19
CA ILE A 362 18.29 -26.04 29.49
C ILE A 362 17.19 -25.40 28.65
N VAL A 363 16.98 -25.89 27.43
CA VAL A 363 15.94 -25.37 26.55
C VAL A 363 14.56 -25.54 27.21
N ASN A 364 13.75 -24.49 27.16
CA ASN A 364 12.41 -24.48 27.70
C ASN A 364 11.53 -25.49 26.94
N LYS A 365 10.83 -26.37 27.67
CA LYS A 365 9.94 -27.39 27.09
C LYS A 365 8.78 -26.80 26.29
N GLU A 366 8.23 -25.67 26.72
CA GLU A 366 7.16 -24.99 25.97
C GLU A 366 7.69 -24.42 24.65
N TYR A 367 8.93 -23.95 24.64
CA TYR A 367 9.62 -23.53 23.40
C TYR A 367 9.87 -24.72 22.47
N LEU A 368 10.38 -25.85 22.97
CA LEU A 368 10.54 -27.07 22.17
C LEU A 368 9.21 -27.58 21.60
N ASN A 369 8.15 -27.58 22.41
CA ASN A 369 6.82 -27.99 21.95
C ASN A 369 6.29 -27.06 20.84
N PHE A 370 6.54 -25.76 20.95
CA PHE A 370 6.21 -24.81 19.90
C PHE A 370 7.02 -25.08 18.62
N LEU A 371 8.35 -25.18 18.72
CA LEU A 371 9.21 -25.50 17.57
C LEU A 371 8.81 -26.79 16.89
N GLN A 372 8.49 -27.84 17.64
CA GLN A 372 8.01 -29.11 17.08
C GLN A 372 6.71 -28.92 16.28
N LYS A 373 5.75 -28.12 16.76
CA LYS A 373 4.54 -27.80 15.99
C LYS A 373 4.88 -27.08 14.69
N VAL A 374 5.80 -26.11 14.74
CA VAL A 374 6.21 -25.35 13.54
C VAL A 374 6.94 -26.25 12.54
N ALA A 375 7.93 -27.03 13.00
CA ALA A 375 8.70 -27.96 12.17
C ALA A 375 7.84 -29.05 11.53
N ASN A 376 6.71 -29.41 12.15
CA ASN A 376 5.74 -30.36 11.61
C ASN A 376 4.74 -29.73 10.61
N GLY A 377 4.92 -28.45 10.23
CA GLY A 377 4.07 -27.80 9.22
C GLY A 377 2.76 -27.21 9.75
N LYS A 378 2.60 -27.02 11.08
CA LYS A 378 1.34 -26.46 11.62
C LYS A 378 1.05 -25.05 11.08
N TYR A 379 2.07 -24.22 10.99
CA TYR A 379 1.95 -22.81 10.64
C TYR A 379 2.19 -22.60 9.14
N GLY A 380 3.36 -22.16 8.71
CA GLY A 380 3.68 -21.93 7.29
C GLY A 380 5.06 -22.44 6.89
N GLU A 381 5.33 -22.46 5.58
CA GLU A 381 6.45 -23.20 4.98
C GLU A 381 7.81 -22.57 5.29
N VAL A 382 7.92 -21.25 5.19
CA VAL A 382 9.09 -20.45 5.59
C VAL A 382 9.39 -20.69 7.06
N MET A 383 8.35 -20.65 7.91
CA MET A 383 8.49 -20.90 9.35
C MET A 383 8.96 -22.34 9.62
N THR A 384 8.38 -23.33 8.92
CA THR A 384 8.75 -24.74 9.05
C THR A 384 10.21 -25.00 8.72
N LYS A 385 10.71 -24.40 7.64
CA LYS A 385 12.09 -24.60 7.19
C LYS A 385 13.13 -24.15 8.23
N ASN A 386 12.94 -22.96 8.78
CA ASN A 386 13.85 -22.43 9.79
C ASN A 386 13.71 -23.20 11.12
N ALA A 387 12.48 -23.54 11.52
CA ALA A 387 12.22 -24.26 12.76
C ALA A 387 12.75 -25.70 12.77
N ALA A 388 12.65 -26.43 11.64
CA ALA A 388 13.11 -27.82 11.56
C ALA A 388 14.62 -27.96 11.76
N THR A 389 15.40 -27.05 11.18
CA THR A 389 16.87 -27.02 11.35
C THR A 389 17.24 -26.79 12.81
N ILE A 390 16.67 -25.76 13.43
CA ILE A 390 16.93 -25.39 14.82
C ILE A 390 16.50 -26.50 15.79
N LEU A 391 15.33 -27.11 15.56
CA LEU A 391 14.84 -28.20 16.41
C LEU A 391 15.79 -29.40 16.41
N ASN A 392 16.31 -29.78 15.24
CA ASN A 392 17.26 -30.89 15.12
C ASN A 392 18.56 -30.61 15.90
N GLU A 393 19.11 -29.40 15.78
CA GLU A 393 20.31 -28.99 16.53
C GLU A 393 20.07 -29.02 18.05
N LEU A 394 18.94 -28.46 18.52
CA LEU A 394 18.59 -28.45 19.94
C LEU A 394 18.39 -29.87 20.50
N HIS A 395 17.81 -30.79 19.73
CA HIS A 395 17.68 -32.19 20.15
C HIS A 395 19.03 -32.92 20.26
N GLN A 396 19.99 -32.60 19.38
CA GLN A 396 21.30 -33.25 19.36
C GLN A 396 22.26 -32.68 20.40
N TYR A 397 22.28 -31.36 20.57
CA TYR A 397 23.34 -30.67 21.31
C TYR A 397 22.82 -29.80 22.47
N ASN A 398 21.51 -29.71 22.68
CA ASN A 398 20.88 -28.78 23.64
C ASN A 398 21.35 -27.31 23.44
N ASN A 399 21.78 -26.99 22.22
CA ASN A 399 22.21 -25.68 21.73
C ASN A 399 21.99 -25.64 20.20
N SER A 400 21.88 -24.45 19.62
CA SER A 400 21.70 -24.26 18.18
C SER A 400 22.46 -23.01 17.72
N GLU A 401 23.51 -23.23 16.92
CA GLU A 401 24.27 -22.12 16.30
C GLU A 401 23.39 -21.37 15.30
N THR A 402 22.53 -22.09 14.57
CA THR A 402 21.55 -21.50 13.65
C THR A 402 20.61 -20.56 14.40
N LEU A 403 20.12 -20.93 15.58
CA LEU A 403 19.26 -20.06 16.39
C LEU A 403 19.99 -18.82 16.90
N VAL A 404 21.24 -18.96 17.33
CA VAL A 404 22.06 -17.85 17.82
C VAL A 404 22.36 -16.87 16.69
N GLY A 405 22.72 -17.38 15.52
CA GLY A 405 23.06 -16.60 14.33
C GLY A 405 21.86 -16.09 13.53
N LEU A 406 20.64 -16.61 13.77
CA LEU A 406 19.45 -16.28 13.00
C LEU A 406 19.25 -14.76 12.92
N SER A 407 19.10 -14.26 11.70
CA SER A 407 18.89 -12.85 11.40
C SER A 407 17.63 -12.65 10.56
N ILE A 408 17.26 -11.39 10.34
CA ILE A 408 16.20 -11.03 9.40
C ILE A 408 16.56 -11.52 7.98
N GLN A 409 17.83 -11.39 7.58
CA GLN A 409 18.29 -11.78 6.25
C GLN A 409 18.10 -13.28 5.97
N ASP A 410 18.29 -14.13 6.98
CA ASP A 410 18.04 -15.58 6.86
C ASP A 410 16.55 -15.88 6.63
N ILE A 411 15.67 -15.10 7.25
CA ILE A 411 14.22 -15.21 7.06
C ILE A 411 13.84 -14.70 5.65
N SER A 412 14.38 -13.56 5.22
CA SER A 412 14.18 -13.03 3.86
C SER A 412 14.62 -14.04 2.80
N ALA A 413 15.81 -14.64 2.97
CA ALA A 413 16.33 -15.67 2.08
C ALA A 413 15.41 -16.90 2.03
N ALA A 414 14.84 -17.30 3.16
CA ALA A 414 13.89 -18.41 3.21
C ALA A 414 12.59 -18.09 2.45
N ILE A 415 12.08 -16.85 2.53
CA ILE A 415 10.92 -16.40 1.71
C ILE A 415 11.24 -16.52 0.22
N LEU A 416 12.37 -15.97 -0.23
CA LEU A 416 12.79 -16.02 -1.63
C LEU A 416 12.94 -17.47 -2.13
N GLN A 417 13.53 -18.33 -1.30
CA GLN A 417 13.73 -19.72 -1.66
C GLN A 417 12.41 -20.50 -1.77
N VAL A 418 11.43 -20.24 -0.89
CA VAL A 418 10.10 -20.86 -0.97
C VAL A 418 9.35 -20.38 -2.20
N ARG A 419 9.45 -19.09 -2.54
CA ARG A 419 8.89 -18.53 -3.78
C ARG A 419 9.51 -19.15 -5.05
N LYS A 420 10.67 -19.79 -4.92
CA LYS A 420 11.55 -20.21 -6.03
C LYS A 420 11.99 -19.02 -6.88
N ASP A 421 12.03 -17.84 -6.27
CA ASP A 421 12.51 -16.62 -6.90
C ASP A 421 14.03 -16.64 -6.85
N THR A 422 14.67 -16.78 -8.01
CA THR A 422 16.12 -16.67 -8.16
C THR A 422 16.53 -15.20 -8.21
N ALA A 423 16.38 -14.47 -7.10
CA ALA A 423 16.65 -13.03 -6.96
C ALA A 423 15.72 -12.15 -7.84
N VAL A 424 15.30 -10.94 -7.48
CA VAL A 424 16.03 -9.82 -6.88
C VAL A 424 15.00 -8.86 -6.25
N GLU A 425 15.24 -8.38 -5.03
CA GLU A 425 14.35 -7.49 -4.25
C GLU A 425 14.27 -6.02 -4.73
N GLU A 426 14.83 -5.67 -5.90
CA GLU A 426 14.99 -4.28 -6.35
C GLU A 426 14.65 -4.06 -7.82
N PHE A 427 13.49 -4.56 -8.25
CA PHE A 427 12.97 -4.19 -9.55
C PHE A 427 12.04 -2.97 -9.42
N ASN A 428 12.31 -1.91 -10.18
CA ASN A 428 11.32 -0.85 -10.41
C ASN A 428 10.25 -1.40 -11.35
N ILE A 429 9.06 -1.70 -10.83
CA ILE A 429 7.97 -2.32 -11.58
C ILE A 429 7.09 -1.24 -12.20
N VAL A 430 6.84 -1.37 -13.51
CA VAL A 430 5.86 -0.58 -14.27
C VAL A 430 4.81 -1.56 -14.76
N ASP A 431 3.54 -1.35 -14.38
CA ASP A 431 2.42 -2.10 -14.93
C ASP A 431 2.19 -1.67 -16.38
N ILE A 432 1.99 -2.63 -17.28
CA ILE A 432 1.70 -2.34 -18.70
C ILE A 432 0.19 -2.28 -18.86
N ASP A 433 -0.35 -1.06 -18.75
CA ASP A 433 -1.72 -0.72 -19.05
C ASP A 433 -1.84 0.02 -20.40
N ASP A 434 -3.06 0.42 -20.76
CA ASP A 434 -3.30 1.15 -22.01
C ASP A 434 -2.53 2.49 -22.07
N ALA A 435 -2.29 3.15 -20.93
CA ALA A 435 -1.55 4.40 -20.86
C ALA A 435 -0.05 4.18 -21.10
N GLU A 436 0.53 3.14 -20.53
CA GLU A 436 1.93 2.78 -20.76
C GLU A 436 2.16 2.31 -22.20
N ILE A 437 1.22 1.53 -22.77
CA ILE A 437 1.26 1.18 -24.20
C ILE A 437 1.22 2.43 -25.07
N ALA A 438 0.39 3.42 -24.73
CA ALA A 438 0.34 4.70 -25.46
C ALA A 438 1.65 5.49 -25.32
N GLN A 439 2.29 5.46 -24.14
CA GLN A 439 3.61 6.05 -23.94
C GLN A 439 4.67 5.40 -24.82
N ILE A 440 4.72 4.06 -24.87
CA ILE A 440 5.67 3.33 -25.71
C ILE A 440 5.50 3.69 -27.19
N LYS A 441 4.24 3.79 -27.66
CA LYS A 441 3.92 4.26 -29.02
C LYS A 441 4.43 5.69 -29.27
N ARG A 442 4.26 6.61 -28.32
CA ARG A 442 4.77 7.99 -28.43
C ARG A 442 6.30 8.02 -28.51
N ILE A 443 7.00 7.19 -27.74
CA ILE A 443 8.47 7.08 -27.82
C ILE A 443 8.87 6.55 -29.20
N TYR A 444 8.17 5.54 -29.72
CA TYR A 444 8.42 5.03 -31.07
C TYR A 444 8.16 6.08 -32.17
N ASP A 445 7.09 6.87 -32.06
CA ASP A 445 6.82 7.97 -32.99
C ASP A 445 7.90 9.07 -32.95
N GLN A 446 8.50 9.31 -31.77
CA GLN A 446 9.64 10.20 -31.64
C GLN A 446 10.90 9.61 -32.29
N TYR A 447 11.13 8.31 -32.13
CA TYR A 447 12.21 7.59 -32.81
C TYR A 447 12.11 7.76 -34.34
N LEU A 448 10.92 7.55 -34.92
CA LEU A 448 10.70 7.68 -36.37
C LEU A 448 10.99 9.09 -36.93
N LYS A 449 10.91 10.12 -36.08
CA LYS A 449 11.12 11.53 -36.44
C LYS A 449 12.54 12.03 -36.13
N SER A 450 13.35 11.20 -35.49
CA SER A 450 14.68 11.57 -34.97
C SER A 450 15.80 10.87 -35.73
N ASP A 451 17.03 11.30 -35.48
CA ASP A 451 18.21 10.51 -35.86
C ASP A 451 18.26 9.23 -34.99
N PRO A 452 18.26 8.01 -35.58
CA PRO A 452 18.15 6.76 -34.84
C PRO A 452 19.21 6.55 -33.76
N GLU A 453 20.48 6.80 -34.06
CA GLU A 453 21.58 6.46 -33.14
C GLU A 453 21.62 7.39 -31.91
N PRO A 454 21.55 8.73 -32.06
CA PRO A 454 21.47 9.63 -30.91
C PRO A 454 20.21 9.42 -30.07
N PHE A 455 19.09 9.05 -30.68
CA PHE A 455 17.85 8.75 -29.96
C PHE A 455 18.00 7.50 -29.09
N ILE A 456 18.48 6.39 -29.68
CA ILE A 456 18.66 5.13 -28.97
C ILE A 456 19.67 5.29 -27.82
N ASN A 457 20.72 6.08 -28.01
CA ASN A 457 21.74 6.36 -27.00
C ASN A 457 21.21 7.07 -25.74
N GLN A 458 20.03 7.69 -25.82
CA GLN A 458 19.41 8.39 -24.69
C GLN A 458 18.38 7.52 -23.94
N LEU A 459 18.09 6.32 -24.43
CA LEU A 459 17.07 5.46 -23.84
C LEU A 459 17.55 4.86 -22.51
N SER A 460 16.64 4.85 -21.53
CA SER A 460 16.81 4.01 -20.35
C SER A 460 16.71 2.52 -20.73
N PRO A 461 17.27 1.61 -19.92
CA PRO A 461 17.12 0.17 -20.12
C PRO A 461 15.67 -0.28 -20.28
N LEU A 462 14.77 0.25 -19.43
CA LEU A 462 13.34 -0.03 -19.53
C LEU A 462 12.76 0.43 -20.87
N ASN A 463 12.99 1.68 -21.28
CA ASN A 463 12.46 2.20 -22.55
C ASN A 463 13.03 1.47 -23.77
N MET A 464 14.28 1.02 -23.70
CA MET A 464 14.93 0.24 -24.74
C MET A 464 14.24 -1.11 -24.95
N VAL A 465 13.96 -1.83 -23.86
CA VAL A 465 13.28 -3.13 -23.92
C VAL A 465 11.82 -2.97 -24.32
N SER A 466 11.12 -1.94 -23.83
CA SER A 466 9.76 -1.63 -24.25
C SER A 466 9.66 -1.32 -25.74
N LEU A 467 10.60 -0.54 -26.29
CA LEU A 467 10.68 -0.27 -27.73
C LEU A 467 11.02 -1.51 -28.54
N TYR A 468 11.92 -2.37 -28.05
CA TYR A 468 12.27 -3.62 -28.69
C TYR A 468 11.05 -4.55 -28.82
N LEU A 469 10.29 -4.72 -27.74
CA LEU A 469 9.07 -5.52 -27.74
C LEU A 469 7.97 -4.92 -28.63
N TYR A 470 7.85 -3.60 -28.65
CA TYR A 470 6.93 -2.93 -29.55
C TYR A 470 7.32 -3.14 -31.01
N ALA A 471 8.62 -3.02 -31.35
CA ALA A 471 9.16 -3.27 -32.67
C ALA A 471 8.88 -4.69 -33.15
N ILE A 472 9.01 -5.70 -32.27
CA ILE A 472 8.59 -7.08 -32.56
C ILE A 472 7.10 -7.15 -32.90
N SER A 473 6.24 -6.50 -32.10
CA SER A 473 4.79 -6.58 -32.28
C SER A 473 4.29 -5.98 -33.60
N ILE A 474 5.03 -5.02 -34.18
CA ILE A 474 4.70 -4.37 -35.45
C ILE A 474 5.58 -4.81 -36.62
N GLY A 475 6.57 -5.68 -36.38
CA GLY A 475 7.49 -6.19 -37.40
C GLY A 475 8.56 -5.20 -37.87
N ASP A 476 9.01 -4.26 -37.03
CA ASP A 476 10.13 -3.36 -37.35
C ASP A 476 11.48 -4.03 -37.03
N GLU A 477 12.00 -4.80 -37.99
CA GLU A 477 13.29 -5.49 -37.88
C GLU A 477 14.47 -4.50 -37.77
N SER A 478 14.36 -3.31 -38.36
CA SER A 478 15.46 -2.33 -38.35
C SER A 478 15.67 -1.74 -36.97
N LEU A 479 14.59 -1.42 -36.24
CA LEU A 479 14.70 -0.98 -34.85
C LEU A 479 15.19 -2.13 -33.94
N GLN A 480 14.72 -3.36 -34.17
CA GLN A 480 15.18 -4.53 -33.41
C GLN A 480 16.70 -4.70 -33.49
N GLU A 481 17.29 -4.63 -34.68
CA GLU A 481 18.75 -4.75 -34.85
C GLU A 481 19.52 -3.62 -34.17
N LYS A 482 19.00 -2.39 -34.18
CA LYS A 482 19.72 -1.21 -33.64
C LYS A 482 19.80 -1.15 -32.12
N VAL A 483 18.83 -1.73 -31.42
CA VAL A 483 18.84 -1.76 -29.94
C VAL A 483 19.65 -2.93 -29.38
N ILE A 484 20.02 -3.90 -30.23
CA ILE A 484 20.89 -5.03 -29.90
C ILE A 484 22.36 -4.59 -30.03
N LEU A 485 23.23 -5.09 -29.14
CA LEU A 485 24.66 -4.82 -29.22
C LEU A 485 25.24 -5.46 -30.49
N SER A 486 26.05 -4.70 -31.24
CA SER A 486 26.67 -5.19 -32.47
C SER A 486 27.48 -6.47 -32.20
N ASN A 487 27.25 -7.51 -33.02
CA ASN A 487 27.84 -8.86 -32.92
C ASN A 487 27.26 -9.78 -31.83
N VAL A 488 26.08 -9.44 -31.27
CA VAL A 488 25.30 -10.37 -30.44
C VAL A 488 24.17 -10.94 -31.28
N GLU A 489 24.10 -12.27 -31.38
CA GLU A 489 22.92 -12.97 -31.87
C GLU A 489 21.97 -13.22 -30.69
N ILE A 490 20.70 -12.82 -30.85
CA ILE A 490 19.65 -13.04 -29.87
C ILE A 490 18.71 -14.12 -30.40
N GLU A 491 18.58 -15.23 -29.67
CA GLU A 491 17.52 -16.21 -29.92
C GLU A 491 16.17 -15.63 -29.48
N SER A 492 15.41 -15.08 -30.42
CA SER A 492 14.11 -14.43 -30.19
C SER A 492 12.91 -15.21 -30.74
N ASP A 493 13.11 -16.46 -31.15
CA ASP A 493 12.07 -17.29 -31.78
C ASP A 493 10.80 -17.46 -30.93
N PHE A 494 10.93 -17.40 -29.61
CA PHE A 494 9.79 -17.44 -28.69
C PHE A 494 9.04 -16.10 -28.63
N LEU A 495 9.72 -14.97 -28.86
CA LEU A 495 9.13 -13.63 -28.91
C LEU A 495 8.34 -13.38 -30.19
N ASN A 496 8.64 -14.10 -31.28
CA ASN A 496 7.85 -14.03 -32.52
C ASN A 496 6.38 -14.47 -32.34
N LYS A 497 6.05 -15.10 -31.21
CA LYS A 497 4.68 -15.46 -30.82
C LYS A 497 3.98 -14.39 -29.99
N VAL A 498 4.71 -13.39 -29.50
CA VAL A 498 4.18 -12.24 -28.74
C VAL A 498 3.50 -11.28 -29.74
N LYS A 499 2.18 -11.38 -29.87
CA LYS A 499 1.40 -10.65 -30.90
C LYS A 499 1.01 -9.21 -30.53
N GLY A 500 1.54 -8.68 -29.43
CA GLY A 500 1.20 -7.35 -28.94
C GLY A 500 1.71 -7.11 -27.53
N LEU A 501 1.91 -5.85 -27.16
CA LEU A 501 2.27 -5.47 -25.79
C LEU A 501 1.16 -5.80 -24.77
N SER A 502 -0.07 -6.03 -25.23
CA SER A 502 -1.22 -6.34 -24.38
C SER A 502 -1.12 -7.66 -23.62
N ILE A 503 -0.19 -8.56 -24.00
CA ILE A 503 0.04 -9.81 -23.27
C ILE A 503 1.05 -9.64 -22.13
N ILE A 504 1.66 -8.46 -22.03
CA ILE A 504 2.63 -8.11 -21.00
C ILE A 504 1.85 -7.44 -19.89
N SER A 505 1.97 -7.94 -18.67
CA SER A 505 1.34 -7.33 -17.50
C SER A 505 2.26 -6.33 -16.83
N GLN A 506 3.57 -6.56 -16.83
CA GLN A 506 4.54 -5.70 -16.14
C GLN A 506 5.89 -5.71 -16.85
N ILE A 507 6.60 -4.58 -16.81
CA ILE A 507 8.03 -4.49 -17.14
C ILE A 507 8.74 -3.94 -15.93
N SER A 508 9.89 -4.51 -15.58
CA SER A 508 10.60 -4.10 -14.38
C SER A 508 12.10 -4.04 -14.58
N GLN A 509 12.76 -3.00 -14.05
CA GLN A 509 14.19 -2.76 -14.24
C GLN A 509 14.98 -3.01 -12.95
N TYR A 510 16.08 -3.76 -13.06
CA TYR A 510 17.08 -3.96 -12.02
C TYR A 510 18.40 -3.32 -12.44
N ASN A 511 18.98 -2.50 -11.56
CA ASN A 511 20.23 -1.75 -11.80
C ASN A 511 21.44 -2.38 -11.11
N GLY A 512 21.58 -3.71 -11.16
CA GLY A 512 22.79 -4.38 -10.68
C GLY A 512 24.01 -4.21 -11.59
N ILE A 513 25.06 -5.00 -11.33
CA ILE A 513 26.33 -5.01 -12.10
C ILE A 513 26.08 -5.12 -13.62
N TYR A 514 25.03 -5.84 -14.01
CA TYR A 514 24.45 -5.78 -15.35
C TYR A 514 22.99 -5.34 -15.22
N PRO A 515 22.57 -4.24 -15.89
CA PRO A 515 21.17 -3.89 -15.92
C PRO A 515 20.34 -5.00 -16.55
N MET A 516 19.26 -5.36 -15.86
CA MET A 516 18.31 -6.35 -16.34
C MET A 516 16.92 -5.75 -16.40
N VAL A 517 16.14 -6.14 -17.41
CA VAL A 517 14.73 -5.79 -17.50
C VAL A 517 13.93 -7.08 -17.53
N ALA A 518 13.06 -7.29 -16.55
CA ALA A 518 12.14 -8.42 -16.53
C ALA A 518 10.80 -8.00 -17.15
N VAL A 519 10.27 -8.84 -18.01
CA VAL A 519 9.02 -8.63 -18.74
C VAL A 519 8.06 -9.74 -18.34
N ARG A 520 7.04 -9.42 -17.55
CA ARG A 520 6.06 -10.37 -17.05
C ARG A 520 4.87 -10.45 -17.98
N LEU A 521 4.44 -11.67 -18.28
CA LEU A 521 3.26 -11.93 -19.10
C LEU A 521 1.98 -11.94 -18.25
N ASP A 522 0.82 -11.71 -18.87
CA ASP A 522 -0.47 -11.86 -18.20
C ASP A 522 -0.74 -13.33 -17.79
N GLU A 523 -1.69 -13.54 -16.88
CA GLU A 523 -1.97 -14.88 -16.31
C GLU A 523 -2.41 -15.91 -17.36
N GLU A 524 -3.05 -15.49 -18.45
CA GLU A 524 -3.51 -16.38 -19.53
C GLU A 524 -2.31 -16.95 -20.30
N HIS A 525 -1.30 -16.12 -20.53
CA HIS A 525 -0.13 -16.44 -21.35
C HIS A 525 1.04 -17.04 -20.54
N GLN A 526 1.08 -16.84 -19.20
CA GLN A 526 2.13 -17.41 -18.34
C GLN A 526 2.25 -18.95 -18.42
N LYS A 527 1.15 -19.66 -18.70
CA LYS A 527 1.14 -21.13 -18.82
C LYS A 527 1.80 -21.62 -20.11
N GLU A 528 1.82 -20.81 -21.16
CA GLU A 528 2.35 -21.16 -22.47
C GLU A 528 3.80 -20.71 -22.64
N TYR A 529 4.16 -19.58 -22.04
CA TYR A 529 5.42 -18.88 -22.35
C TYR A 529 6.36 -18.68 -21.14
N GLY A 530 6.00 -19.21 -19.97
CA GLY A 530 6.76 -18.96 -18.74
C GLY A 530 6.29 -17.69 -18.02
N LYS A 531 6.75 -17.50 -16.78
CA LYS A 531 6.25 -16.42 -15.91
C LYS A 531 6.78 -15.04 -16.31
N GLN A 532 8.00 -14.98 -16.80
CA GLN A 532 8.70 -13.74 -17.10
C GLN A 532 9.77 -13.99 -18.15
N ILE A 533 10.19 -12.94 -18.84
CA ILE A 533 11.28 -12.94 -19.81
C ILE A 533 12.30 -11.92 -19.34
N LEU A 534 13.56 -12.32 -19.22
CA LEU A 534 14.64 -11.48 -18.71
C LEU A 534 15.51 -10.97 -19.86
N PHE A 535 15.57 -9.66 -20.00
CA PHE A 535 16.47 -8.96 -20.90
C PHE A 535 17.73 -8.54 -20.16
N ARG A 536 18.89 -8.91 -20.70
CA ARG A 536 20.19 -8.45 -20.21
C ARG A 536 20.67 -7.30 -21.07
N LEU A 537 21.12 -6.24 -20.41
CA LEU A 537 21.69 -5.08 -21.09
C LEU A 537 23.13 -4.85 -20.64
N SER A 538 23.92 -4.28 -21.53
CA SER A 538 25.26 -3.80 -21.23
C SER A 538 25.54 -2.51 -21.98
N GLN A 539 26.54 -1.76 -21.54
CA GLN A 539 26.98 -0.56 -22.24
C GLN A 539 27.94 -0.95 -23.37
N ASN A 540 27.77 -0.32 -24.55
CA ASN A 540 28.75 -0.40 -25.62
C ASN A 540 30.04 0.37 -25.26
N GLU A 541 31.02 0.39 -26.16
CA GLU A 541 32.30 1.08 -25.94
C GLU A 541 32.16 2.58 -25.63
N ASP A 542 31.06 3.20 -26.08
CA ASP A 542 30.73 4.61 -25.86
C ASP A 542 29.90 4.87 -24.58
N GLY A 543 29.59 3.83 -23.80
CA GLY A 543 28.85 3.95 -22.54
C GLY A 543 27.32 3.91 -22.68
N PHE A 544 26.77 3.58 -23.85
CA PHE A 544 25.33 3.55 -24.11
C PHE A 544 24.77 2.13 -24.01
N TYR A 545 23.60 1.97 -23.38
CA TYR A 545 22.98 0.66 -23.20
C TYR A 545 22.59 0.02 -24.53
N ARG A 546 22.74 -1.31 -24.61
CA ARG A 546 22.24 -2.18 -25.67
C ARG A 546 21.79 -3.51 -25.08
N ILE A 547 20.84 -4.18 -25.73
CA ILE A 547 20.41 -5.52 -25.36
C ILE A 547 21.49 -6.52 -25.79
N ILE A 548 21.90 -7.38 -24.87
CA ILE A 548 22.96 -8.38 -25.08
C ILE A 548 22.49 -9.83 -24.92
N GLY A 549 21.23 -10.03 -24.54
CA GLY A 549 20.66 -11.37 -24.41
C GLY A 549 19.27 -11.35 -23.83
N ILE A 550 18.55 -12.43 -24.10
CA ILE A 550 17.22 -12.68 -23.56
C ILE A 550 17.23 -14.08 -22.95
N MET A 551 16.66 -14.22 -21.76
CA MET A 551 16.56 -15.46 -21.01
C MET A 551 15.10 -15.69 -20.61
N ASP A 552 14.69 -16.96 -20.59
CA ASP A 552 13.41 -17.41 -19.98
C ASP A 552 13.62 -17.62 -18.47
#